data_AF-A0A9J7BKT2-F1
#
_entry.id   AF-A0A9J7BKT2-F1
#
_cell.length_a   1.000
_cell.length_b   1.000
_cell.length_c   1.000
_cell.angle_alpha   90.00
_cell.angle_beta   90.00
_cell.angle_gamma   90.00
#
_symmetry.space_group_name_H-M   'P 1'
#
loop_
_entity.id
_entity.type
_entity.pdbx_description
1 polymer ?
#
loop_
_entity_poly.entity_id
_entity_poly.type
_entity_poly.pdbx_seq_one_letter_code
_entity_poly.pdbx_strand_id
1 'polypeptide(L)'
;MRVQVAVNDGVPVRASLDSKGWLSAHLNFPIDGADDSTGSLSVQAIDRSDEPNFITSVWEIGDLSLGDKAEVRVLADGETDPPTKIERSIERSTNLFSNVDQARQLLSAISVCDKELWAVLEQSQRAEPEDEFKKISQAIGGIIMELDRNLIQPTLHRHPELLAEAQKKGLV
;
A
#
# COMPACT_ATOMS: atom_id res chain seq x y z
N MET A 1 -12.19 18.57 3.81
CA MET A 1 -12.43 18.26 5.25
C MET A 1 -11.21 18.71 6.03
N ARG A 2 -11.40 19.31 7.21
CA ARG A 2 -10.32 19.83 8.05
C ARG A 2 -10.50 19.38 9.49
N VAL A 3 -9.42 18.95 10.12
CA VAL A 3 -9.39 18.56 11.54
C VAL A 3 -8.30 19.31 12.27
N GLN A 4 -8.55 19.64 13.53
CA GLN A 4 -7.57 20.14 14.46
C GLN A 4 -7.35 19.10 15.54
N VAL A 5 -6.10 18.81 15.84
CA VAL A 5 -5.71 17.87 16.90
C VAL A 5 -4.75 18.57 17.86
N ALA A 6 -5.00 18.39 19.15
CA ALA A 6 -4.13 18.88 20.22
C ALA A 6 -3.97 17.81 21.30
N VAL A 7 -2.81 17.79 21.94
CA VAL A 7 -2.54 16.97 23.13
C VAL A 7 -2.35 17.91 24.31
N ASN A 8 -3.12 17.69 25.37
CA ASN A 8 -3.17 18.56 26.55
C ASN A 8 -3.34 20.03 26.16
N ASP A 9 -2.55 20.93 26.74
CA ASP A 9 -2.50 22.37 26.42
C ASP A 9 -1.46 22.68 25.33
N GLY A 10 -1.05 21.67 24.54
CA GLY A 10 -0.08 21.81 23.45
C GLY A 10 -0.59 22.62 22.27
N VAL A 11 0.32 23.00 21.38
CA VAL A 11 -0.02 23.75 20.16
C VAL A 11 -0.89 22.87 19.25
N PRO A 12 -2.12 23.29 18.91
CA PRO A 12 -2.99 22.51 18.03
C PRO A 12 -2.43 22.46 16.61
N VAL A 13 -2.46 21.29 16.00
CA VAL A 13 -2.10 21.07 14.60
C VAL A 13 -3.37 20.93 13.76
N ARG A 14 -3.42 21.63 12.63
CA ARG A 14 -4.54 21.65 11.69
C ARG A 14 -4.14 20.90 10.42
N ALA A 15 -4.84 19.81 10.16
CA ALA A 15 -4.68 18.99 8.96
C ALA A 15 -5.93 19.12 8.07
N SER A 16 -5.75 19.13 6.75
CA SER A 16 -6.86 19.13 5.80
C SER A 16 -6.62 18.22 4.61
N LEU A 17 -7.72 17.84 3.98
CA LEU A 17 -7.76 17.19 2.70
C LEU A 17 -8.93 17.79 1.91
N ASP A 18 -8.63 18.49 0.83
CA ASP A 18 -9.61 19.21 0.00
C ASP A 18 -9.98 18.45 -1.28
N SER A 19 -9.37 17.28 -1.47
CA SER A 19 -9.49 16.40 -2.61
C SER A 19 -10.25 15.11 -2.28
N LYS A 20 -10.50 14.27 -3.30
CA LYS A 20 -11.12 12.95 -3.12
C LYS A 20 -10.21 12.09 -2.24
N GLY A 21 -10.72 11.55 -1.14
CA GLY A 21 -9.93 10.70 -0.26
C GLY A 21 -10.49 10.65 1.16
N TRP A 22 -9.61 10.39 2.13
CA TRP A 22 -9.97 10.41 3.54
C TRP A 22 -8.89 11.07 4.40
N LEU A 23 -9.35 11.63 5.52
CA LEU A 23 -8.52 12.24 6.54
C LEU A 23 -8.87 11.55 7.86
N SER A 24 -7.86 11.07 8.56
CA SER A 24 -8.00 10.17 9.71
C SER A 24 -6.99 10.52 10.80
N ALA A 25 -7.41 10.50 12.06
CA ALA A 25 -6.50 10.59 13.21
C ALA A 25 -6.15 9.17 13.67
N HIS A 26 -4.87 8.90 13.86
CA HIS A 26 -4.32 7.60 14.24
C HIS A 26 -3.70 7.70 15.63
N LEU A 27 -4.11 6.79 16.51
CA LEU A 27 -3.59 6.66 17.86
C LEU A 27 -2.92 5.30 17.97
N ASN A 28 -1.62 5.28 18.20
CA ASN A 28 -0.84 4.06 18.31
C ASN A 28 -0.23 3.94 19.70
N PHE A 29 -0.42 2.81 20.37
CA PHE A 29 0.26 2.49 21.62
C PHE A 29 1.04 1.18 21.47
N PRO A 30 2.28 1.09 21.97
CA PRO A 30 3.00 -0.18 22.04
C PRO A 30 2.23 -1.18 22.91
N ILE A 31 2.21 -2.44 22.49
CA ILE A 31 1.54 -3.53 23.24
C ILE A 31 2.42 -3.99 24.43
N ASP A 32 3.74 -3.75 24.35
CA ASP A 32 4.69 -4.14 25.39
C ASP A 32 4.67 -3.09 26.51
N GLY A 33 3.86 -3.37 27.54
CA GLY A 33 3.60 -2.48 28.69
C GLY A 33 4.78 -2.26 29.64
N ALA A 34 5.91 -1.78 29.12
CA ALA A 34 6.89 -1.10 29.95
C ALA A 34 6.29 0.25 30.40
N ASP A 35 6.44 0.62 31.66
CA ASP A 35 5.88 1.86 32.25
C ASP A 35 6.32 3.15 31.52
N ASP A 36 7.34 3.08 30.66
CA ASP A 36 7.87 4.17 29.85
C ASP A 36 7.40 4.13 28.36
N SER A 37 6.44 3.26 28.00
CA SER A 37 5.99 3.14 26.61
C SER A 37 5.17 4.37 26.20
N THR A 38 5.75 5.25 25.40
CA THR A 38 5.03 6.36 24.77
C THR A 38 4.24 5.87 23.56
N GLY A 39 2.95 6.21 23.52
CA GLY A 39 2.15 6.13 22.31
C GLY A 39 2.46 7.29 21.36
N SER A 40 1.84 7.29 20.19
CA SER A 40 1.91 8.40 19.24
C SER A 40 0.54 8.76 18.70
N LEU A 41 0.35 10.06 18.46
CA LEU A 41 -0.82 10.60 17.79
C LEU A 41 -0.40 11.28 16.49
N SER A 42 -1.03 10.88 15.40
CA SER A 42 -0.81 11.50 14.09
C SER A 42 -2.12 11.71 13.35
N VAL A 43 -2.13 12.64 12.39
CA VAL A 43 -3.20 12.75 11.41
C VAL A 43 -2.64 12.34 10.05
N GLN A 44 -3.38 11.48 9.36
CA GLN A 44 -3.05 11.02 8.02
C GLN A 44 -4.16 11.41 7.04
N ALA A 45 -3.77 12.07 5.97
CA ALA A 45 -4.59 12.29 4.79
C ALA A 45 -4.13 11.38 3.64
N ILE A 46 -5.08 10.75 2.96
CA ILE A 46 -4.82 9.99 1.74
C ILE A 46 -5.63 10.63 0.60
N ASP A 47 -4.93 11.29 -0.31
CA ASP A 47 -5.47 11.89 -1.53
C ASP A 47 -5.48 10.85 -2.65
N ARG A 48 -6.67 10.56 -3.20
CA ARG A 48 -6.91 9.60 -4.28
C ARG A 48 -7.41 10.27 -5.57
N SER A 49 -7.05 11.53 -5.79
CA SER A 49 -7.42 12.24 -7.01
C SER A 49 -6.74 11.68 -8.27
N ASP A 50 -5.61 11.01 -8.10
CA ASP A 50 -4.79 10.43 -9.18
C ASP A 50 -4.83 8.89 -9.17
N GLU A 51 -6.00 8.29 -8.93
CA GLU A 51 -6.16 6.83 -8.90
C GLU A 51 -5.54 6.15 -10.14
N PRO A 52 -4.79 5.03 -9.96
CA PRO A 52 -4.62 4.25 -8.72
C PRO A 52 -3.54 4.79 -7.77
N ASN A 53 -2.79 5.81 -8.17
CA ASN A 53 -1.84 6.47 -7.30
C ASN A 53 -2.56 7.31 -6.24
N PHE A 54 -1.87 7.51 -5.13
CA PHE A 54 -2.31 8.39 -4.05
C PHE A 54 -1.13 9.10 -3.40
N ILE A 55 -1.44 10.20 -2.73
CA ILE A 55 -0.50 10.97 -1.89
C ILE A 55 -0.90 10.76 -0.44
N THR A 56 0.06 10.38 0.39
CA THR A 56 -0.10 10.31 1.84
C THR A 56 0.55 11.53 2.47
N SER A 57 -0.22 12.32 3.21
CA SER A 57 0.29 13.43 4.01
C SER A 57 0.11 13.11 5.49
N VAL A 58 1.16 13.28 6.28
CA VAL A 58 1.17 12.98 7.72
C VAL A 58 1.51 14.23 8.52
N TRP A 59 0.73 14.48 9.57
CA TRP A 59 1.01 15.46 10.61
C TRP A 59 1.25 14.70 11.92
N GLU A 60 2.51 14.62 12.33
CA GLU A 60 2.87 14.12 13.66
C GLU A 60 2.45 15.17 14.70
N ILE A 61 1.66 14.76 15.69
CA ILE A 61 1.18 15.66 16.74
C ILE A 61 2.11 15.59 17.95
N GLY A 62 2.61 14.39 18.26
CA GLY A 62 3.56 14.15 19.33
C GLY A 62 3.38 12.80 20.00
N ASP A 63 4.27 12.54 20.95
CA ASP A 63 4.20 11.38 21.83
C ASP A 63 3.08 11.53 22.85
N LEU A 64 2.48 10.41 23.24
CA LEU A 64 1.41 10.32 24.21
C LEU A 64 1.80 9.43 25.38
N SER A 65 1.62 9.94 26.59
CA SER A 65 1.77 9.19 27.83
C SER A 65 0.40 8.82 28.41
N LEU A 66 0.38 7.83 29.31
CA LEU A 66 -0.82 7.49 30.05
C LEU A 66 -1.30 8.71 30.87
N GLY A 67 -2.56 9.07 30.71
CA GLY A 67 -3.17 10.24 31.36
C GLY A 67 -3.21 11.49 30.48
N ASP A 68 -2.52 11.50 29.33
CA ASP A 68 -2.63 12.60 28.37
C ASP A 68 -4.03 12.65 27.73
N LYS A 69 -4.48 13.87 27.44
CA LYS A 69 -5.75 14.14 26.78
C LYS A 69 -5.52 14.57 25.33
N ALA A 70 -6.01 13.77 24.39
CA ALA A 70 -6.10 14.17 22.99
C ALA A 70 -7.47 14.79 22.68
N GLU A 71 -7.49 15.96 22.08
CA GLU A 71 -8.70 16.60 21.56
C GLU A 71 -8.67 16.65 20.03
N VAL A 72 -9.74 16.15 19.39
CA VAL A 72 -9.93 16.22 17.94
C VAL A 72 -11.17 17.05 17.65
N ARG A 73 -11.04 18.06 16.79
CA ARG A 73 -12.13 18.94 16.36
C ARG A 73 -12.23 18.95 14.85
N VAL A 74 -13.42 18.74 14.31
CA VAL A 74 -13.69 18.98 12.89
C VAL A 74 -13.90 20.48 12.70
N LEU A 75 -13.17 21.06 11.76
CA LEU A 75 -13.21 22.49 11.47
C LEU A 75 -13.93 22.77 10.14
N ALA A 76 -14.45 23.99 10.02
CA ALA A 76 -14.78 24.56 8.72
C ALA A 76 -13.50 24.82 7.89
N ASP A 77 -13.69 25.07 6.61
CA ASP A 77 -12.61 25.37 5.66
C ASP A 77 -11.78 26.58 6.14
N GLY A 78 -10.48 26.56 5.87
CA GLY A 78 -9.54 27.61 6.28
C GLY A 78 -8.09 27.12 6.29
N GLU A 79 -7.20 27.88 6.94
CA GLU A 79 -5.75 27.64 6.91
C GLU A 79 -5.32 26.29 7.54
N THR A 80 -4.43 25.59 6.86
CA THR A 80 -3.92 24.29 7.28
C THR A 80 -2.42 24.37 7.52
N ASP A 81 -1.94 23.67 8.54
CA ASP A 81 -0.51 23.56 8.80
C ASP A 81 0.14 22.64 7.75
N PRO A 82 1.40 22.86 7.35
CA PRO A 82 2.06 21.95 6.43
C PRO A 82 2.25 20.56 7.06
N PRO A 83 2.07 19.47 6.30
CA PRO A 83 2.34 18.12 6.80
C PRO A 83 3.82 17.93 7.12
N THR A 84 4.09 17.21 8.19
CA THR A 84 5.44 16.79 8.61
C THR A 84 6.11 15.83 7.62
N LYS A 85 5.31 15.01 6.92
CA LYS A 85 5.78 14.09 5.90
C LYS A 85 4.78 14.02 4.74
N ILE A 86 5.29 14.00 3.52
CA ILE A 86 4.52 13.73 2.30
C ILE A 86 5.17 12.55 1.60
N GLU A 87 4.37 11.58 1.17
CA GLU A 87 4.82 10.40 0.44
C GLU A 87 3.89 10.12 -0.73
N ARG A 88 4.45 9.98 -1.93
CA ARG A 88 3.67 9.55 -3.10
C ARG A 88 3.75 8.04 -3.21
N SER A 89 2.60 7.40 -3.44
CA SER A 89 2.53 5.95 -3.66
C SER A 89 3.51 5.46 -4.73
N ILE A 90 3.73 6.22 -5.81
CA ILE A 90 4.70 5.89 -6.87
C ILE A 90 6.16 5.84 -6.38
N GLU A 91 6.49 6.57 -5.33
CA GLU A 91 7.82 6.68 -4.73
C GLU A 91 8.09 5.60 -3.68
N ARG A 92 7.10 4.74 -3.37
CA ARG A 92 7.28 3.64 -2.43
C ARG A 92 8.37 2.70 -2.92
N SER A 93 9.28 2.33 -2.00
CA SER A 93 10.38 1.40 -2.27
C SER A 93 9.91 0.02 -2.70
N THR A 94 8.65 -0.32 -2.42
CA THR A 94 8.04 -1.57 -2.85
C THR A 94 7.72 -1.58 -4.33
N ASN A 95 7.48 -0.42 -4.96
CA ASN A 95 7.15 -0.33 -6.37
C ASN A 95 8.37 -0.57 -7.26
N LEU A 96 8.15 -1.21 -8.41
CA LEU A 96 9.23 -1.65 -9.28
C LEU A 96 9.33 -0.83 -10.57
N PHE A 97 10.58 -0.67 -11.02
CA PHE A 97 11.01 -0.03 -12.27
C PHE A 97 10.65 1.45 -12.39
N SER A 98 11.64 2.32 -12.55
CA SER A 98 11.38 3.70 -12.99
C SER A 98 11.11 3.80 -14.50
N ASN A 99 11.54 2.79 -15.27
CA ASN A 99 11.45 2.76 -16.73
C ASN A 99 10.30 1.83 -17.18
N VAL A 100 9.36 2.38 -17.94
CA VAL A 100 8.16 1.66 -18.42
C VAL A 100 8.48 0.51 -19.39
N ASP A 101 9.54 0.63 -20.20
CA ASP A 101 9.93 -0.42 -21.14
C ASP A 101 10.52 -1.63 -20.41
N GLN A 102 11.29 -1.38 -19.34
CA GLN A 102 11.77 -2.46 -18.46
C GLN A 102 10.61 -3.14 -17.72
N ALA A 103 9.63 -2.38 -17.24
CA ALA A 103 8.40 -2.92 -16.66
C ALA A 103 7.65 -3.80 -17.67
N ARG A 104 7.46 -3.34 -18.91
CA ARG A 104 6.83 -4.12 -19.98
C ARG A 104 7.60 -5.40 -20.32
N GLN A 105 8.93 -5.33 -20.31
CA GLN A 105 9.80 -6.48 -20.52
C GLN A 105 9.60 -7.52 -19.42
N LEU A 106 9.56 -7.10 -18.15
CA LEU A 106 9.29 -8.00 -17.03
C LEU A 106 7.92 -8.68 -17.18
N LEU A 107 6.85 -7.92 -17.42
CA LEU A 107 5.51 -8.50 -17.59
C LEU A 107 5.47 -9.51 -18.75
N SER A 108 6.22 -9.24 -19.82
CA SER A 108 6.32 -10.19 -20.93
C SER A 108 7.08 -11.47 -20.54
N ALA A 109 8.15 -11.36 -19.77
CA ALA A 109 8.88 -12.53 -19.25
C ALA A 109 8.02 -13.37 -18.30
N ILE A 110 7.26 -12.73 -17.41
CA ILE A 110 6.32 -13.40 -16.51
C ILE A 110 5.23 -14.13 -17.30
N SER A 111 4.66 -13.51 -18.33
CA SER A 111 3.63 -14.15 -19.18
C SER A 111 4.16 -15.39 -19.91
N VAL A 112 5.44 -15.41 -20.30
CA VAL A 112 6.07 -16.61 -20.87
C VAL A 112 6.24 -17.67 -19.78
N CYS A 113 6.77 -17.30 -18.62
CA CYS A 113 6.94 -18.21 -17.48
C CYS A 113 5.62 -18.86 -17.05
N ASP A 114 4.56 -18.07 -16.91
CA ASP A 114 3.22 -18.53 -16.53
C ASP A 114 2.68 -19.58 -17.52
N LYS A 115 2.82 -19.33 -18.83
CA LYS A 115 2.44 -20.31 -19.87
C LYS A 115 3.21 -21.63 -19.77
N GLU A 116 4.51 -21.57 -19.53
CA GLU A 116 5.34 -22.77 -19.38
C GLU A 116 4.96 -23.55 -18.11
N LEU A 117 4.69 -22.85 -17.00
CA LEU A 117 4.22 -23.47 -15.76
C LEU A 117 2.84 -24.13 -15.94
N TRP A 118 1.91 -23.49 -16.65
CA TRP A 118 0.62 -24.09 -16.98
C TRP A 118 0.76 -25.32 -17.87
N ALA A 119 1.67 -25.30 -18.85
CA ALA A 119 1.94 -26.47 -19.69
C ALA A 119 2.46 -27.66 -18.88
N VAL A 120 3.36 -27.41 -17.92
CA VAL A 120 3.82 -28.45 -16.96
C VAL A 120 2.66 -28.99 -16.14
N LEU A 121 1.78 -28.10 -15.66
CA LEU A 121 0.63 -28.51 -14.86
C LEU A 121 -0.35 -29.38 -15.68
N GLU A 122 -0.67 -28.98 -16.91
CA GLU A 122 -1.50 -29.78 -17.83
C GLU A 122 -0.89 -31.15 -18.15
N GLN A 123 0.43 -31.22 -18.33
CA GLN A 123 1.11 -32.48 -18.56
C GLN A 123 1.06 -33.38 -17.32
N SER A 124 1.34 -32.81 -16.15
CA SER A 124 1.31 -33.56 -14.88
C SER A 124 -0.07 -34.12 -14.57
N GLN A 125 -1.14 -33.40 -14.90
CA GLN A 125 -2.53 -33.88 -14.73
C GLN A 125 -2.81 -35.20 -15.49
N ARG A 126 -2.12 -35.42 -16.62
CA ARG A 126 -2.32 -36.61 -17.46
C ARG A 126 -1.37 -37.75 -17.12
N ALA A 127 -0.22 -37.43 -16.50
CA ALA A 127 0.88 -38.36 -16.31
C ALA A 127 1.05 -38.84 -14.86
N GLU A 128 0.70 -38.00 -13.89
CA GLU A 128 0.96 -38.25 -12.48
C GLU A 128 -0.28 -38.80 -11.74
N PRO A 129 -0.08 -39.58 -10.66
CA PRO A 129 -1.12 -39.88 -9.69
C PRO A 129 -1.72 -38.61 -9.08
N GLU A 130 -2.97 -38.69 -8.62
CA GLU A 130 -3.72 -37.53 -8.12
C GLU A 130 -3.03 -36.80 -6.96
N ASP A 131 -2.38 -37.53 -6.06
CA ASP A 131 -1.69 -36.95 -4.90
C ASP A 131 -0.42 -36.18 -5.30
N GLU A 132 0.32 -36.66 -6.31
CA GLU A 132 1.47 -35.93 -6.86
C GLU A 132 1.06 -34.74 -7.72
N PHE A 133 0.03 -34.89 -8.56
CA PHE A 133 -0.56 -33.75 -9.29
C PHE A 133 -0.96 -32.61 -8.34
N LYS A 134 -1.57 -32.94 -7.20
CA LYS A 134 -1.95 -31.94 -6.19
C LYS A 134 -0.74 -31.19 -5.62
N LYS A 135 0.36 -31.89 -5.31
CA LYS A 135 1.60 -31.26 -4.82
C LYS A 135 2.20 -30.33 -5.87
N ILE A 136 2.25 -30.77 -7.13
CA ILE A 136 2.74 -29.96 -8.26
C ILE A 136 1.87 -28.71 -8.45
N SER A 137 0.54 -28.87 -8.45
CA SER A 137 -0.41 -27.77 -8.56
C SER A 137 -0.22 -26.73 -7.46
N GLN A 138 -0.03 -27.17 -6.21
CA GLN A 138 0.23 -26.28 -5.08
C GLN A 138 1.57 -25.53 -5.23
N ALA A 139 2.62 -26.22 -5.66
CA ALA A 139 3.94 -25.60 -5.86
C ALA A 139 3.89 -24.53 -6.95
N ILE A 140 3.27 -24.84 -8.10
CA ILE A 140 3.11 -23.90 -9.21
C ILE A 140 2.23 -22.71 -8.80
N GLY A 141 1.10 -22.96 -8.13
CA GLY A 141 0.24 -21.89 -7.61
C GLY A 141 0.97 -20.96 -6.62
N GLY A 142 1.84 -21.52 -5.78
CA GLY A 142 2.69 -20.73 -4.88
C GLY A 142 3.65 -19.81 -5.63
N ILE A 143 4.29 -20.30 -6.69
CA ILE A 143 5.17 -19.48 -7.55
C ILE A 143 4.38 -18.34 -8.20
N ILE A 144 3.22 -18.62 -8.79
CA ILE A 144 2.38 -17.62 -9.45
C ILE A 144 1.96 -16.52 -8.44
N MET A 145 1.59 -16.91 -7.22
CA MET A 145 1.23 -15.96 -6.16
C MET A 145 2.41 -15.06 -5.76
N GLU A 146 3.62 -15.60 -5.66
CA GLU A 146 4.82 -14.81 -5.37
C GLU A 146 5.20 -13.88 -6.52
N LEU A 147 5.00 -14.29 -7.78
CA LEU A 147 5.18 -13.42 -8.95
C LEU A 147 4.17 -12.27 -8.92
N ASP A 148 2.90 -12.54 -8.63
CA ASP A 148 1.88 -11.49 -8.53
C ASP A 148 2.23 -10.46 -7.44
N ARG A 149 2.46 -10.96 -6.22
CA ARG A 149 2.70 -10.12 -5.05
C ARG A 149 3.97 -9.27 -5.15
N ASN A 150 5.07 -9.85 -5.63
CA ASN A 150 6.37 -9.21 -5.57
C ASN A 150 6.79 -8.56 -6.89
N LEU A 151 6.21 -8.95 -8.02
CA LEU A 151 6.63 -8.46 -9.34
C LEU A 151 5.48 -7.78 -10.09
N ILE A 152 4.31 -8.40 -10.23
CA ILE A 152 3.22 -7.86 -11.07
C ILE A 152 2.58 -6.64 -10.40
N GLN A 153 2.02 -6.79 -9.20
CA GLN A 153 1.33 -5.69 -8.51
C GLN A 153 2.24 -4.48 -8.29
N PRO A 154 3.49 -4.64 -7.79
CA PRO A 154 4.37 -3.49 -7.60
C PRO A 154 4.79 -2.80 -8.89
N THR A 155 4.84 -3.53 -10.02
CA THR A 155 5.09 -2.95 -11.34
C THR A 155 3.87 -2.15 -11.81
N LEU A 156 2.67 -2.72 -11.68
CA LEU A 156 1.42 -2.08 -12.11
C LEU A 156 1.02 -0.89 -11.24
N HIS A 157 1.36 -0.91 -9.95
CA HIS A 157 1.20 0.27 -9.08
C HIS A 157 2.02 1.46 -9.57
N ARG A 158 3.20 1.22 -10.15
CA ARG A 158 4.06 2.29 -10.67
C ARG A 158 3.70 2.71 -12.09
N HIS A 159 3.28 1.75 -12.92
CA HIS A 159 2.94 1.94 -14.33
C HIS A 159 1.50 1.48 -14.58
N PRO A 160 0.49 2.21 -14.07
CA PRO A 160 -0.92 1.83 -14.23
C PRO A 160 -1.36 1.78 -15.70
N GLU A 161 -0.68 2.48 -16.60
CA GLU A 161 -0.89 2.41 -18.04
C GLU A 161 -0.64 1.02 -18.63
N LEU A 162 0.14 0.16 -17.97
CA LEU A 162 0.41 -1.21 -18.41
C LEU A 162 -0.69 -2.19 -18.01
N LEU A 163 -1.70 -1.78 -17.23
CA LEU A 163 -2.76 -2.67 -16.76
C LEU A 163 -3.49 -3.36 -17.92
N ALA A 164 -3.85 -2.61 -18.96
CA ALA A 164 -4.52 -3.15 -20.14
C ALA A 164 -3.62 -4.14 -20.92
N GLU A 165 -2.30 -3.91 -20.93
CA GLU A 165 -1.35 -4.85 -21.53
C GLU A 165 -1.22 -6.14 -20.68
N ALA A 166 -1.23 -6.01 -19.35
CA ALA A 166 -1.13 -7.14 -18.42
C ALA A 166 -2.37 -8.04 -18.48
N GLN A 167 -3.57 -7.46 -18.54
CA GLN A 167 -4.83 -8.21 -18.71
C GLN A 167 -4.84 -9.01 -20.01
N LYS A 168 -4.38 -8.42 -21.13
CA LYS A 168 -4.26 -9.13 -22.41
C LYS A 168 -3.27 -10.30 -22.34
N LYS A 169 -2.32 -10.28 -21.41
CA LYS A 169 -1.34 -11.34 -21.18
C LYS A 169 -1.80 -12.41 -20.19
N GLY A 170 -2.99 -12.26 -19.60
CA GLY A 170 -3.55 -13.18 -18.61
C GLY A 170 -2.88 -13.09 -17.23
N LEU A 171 -2.23 -11.98 -16.92
CA LEU A 171 -1.48 -11.79 -15.67
C LEU A 171 -2.33 -11.24 -14.52
N VAL A 172 -3.50 -10.69 -14.84
CA VAL A 172 -4.45 -10.03 -13.92
C VAL A 172 -5.86 -10.22 -14.43
#